data_AF-A0A2T4YN27-F1
#
_entry.id   AF-A0A2T4YN27-F1
#
_cell.length_a   1.000
_cell.length_b   1.000
_cell.length_c   1.000
_cell.angle_alpha   90.00
_cell.angle_beta   90.00
_cell.angle_gamma   90.00
#
_symmetry.space_group_name_H-M   'P 1'
#
loop_
_entity.id
_entity.type
_entity.pdbx_description
1 polymer ?
#
loop_
_entity_poly.entity_id
_entity_poly.type
_entity_poly.pdbx_seq_one_letter_code
_entity_poly.pdbx_strand_id
1 'polypeptide(L)'
;MNKTILPGSDLECYRIGKGGIRAVPGTLVIVARNAHDLVELTCKRLDMVDDKWVLRCESTEAEFQDMIPIGKPDEGMFTDDEIRVVGVVASAKQDLAPPGFGTRRYRNI
;
A
#
# COMPACT_ATOMS: atom_id res chain seq x y z
N MET A 1 9.43 -2.80 -2.30
CA MET A 1 8.67 -3.60 -1.29
C MET A 1 9.16 -5.03 -1.17
N ASN A 2 10.11 -5.48 -1.99
CA ASN A 2 10.60 -6.85 -2.00
C ASN A 2 11.34 -7.30 -0.73
N LYS A 3 11.70 -6.39 0.19
CA LYS A 3 12.19 -6.77 1.53
C LYS A 3 11.09 -7.37 2.42
N THR A 4 9.82 -7.10 2.12
CA THR A 4 8.66 -7.46 2.97
C THR A 4 7.62 -8.28 2.22
N ILE A 5 7.31 -7.90 0.99
CA ILE A 5 6.35 -8.57 0.11
C ILE A 5 7.09 -8.97 -1.14
N LEU A 6 7.19 -10.28 -1.37
CA LEU A 6 7.87 -10.79 -2.55
C LEU A 6 7.12 -10.39 -3.84
N PRO A 7 7.84 -10.09 -4.93
CA PRO A 7 7.21 -9.84 -6.22
C PRO A 7 6.26 -10.97 -6.64
N GLY A 8 5.14 -10.61 -7.26
CA GLY A 8 4.10 -11.56 -7.67
C GLY A 8 3.19 -12.06 -6.56
N SER A 9 3.31 -11.54 -5.33
CA SER A 9 2.35 -11.87 -4.26
C SER A 9 0.97 -11.27 -4.52
N ASP A 10 -0.08 -12.04 -4.24
CA ASP A 10 -1.46 -11.57 -4.19
C ASP A 10 -1.72 -10.90 -2.83
N LEU A 11 -2.29 -9.69 -2.87
CA LEU A 11 -2.60 -8.91 -1.68
C LEU A 11 -4.09 -8.95 -1.37
N GLU A 12 -4.44 -9.40 -0.18
CA GLU A 12 -5.77 -9.24 0.38
C GLU A 12 -5.82 -7.91 1.14
N CYS A 13 -6.71 -7.01 0.72
CA CYS A 13 -6.75 -5.64 1.22
C CYS A 13 -8.14 -5.27 1.71
N TYR A 14 -8.21 -4.57 2.84
CA TYR A 14 -9.41 -3.87 3.27
C TYR A 14 -9.40 -2.45 2.71
N ARG A 15 -10.47 -2.09 2.00
CA ARG A 15 -10.65 -0.73 1.50
C ARG A 15 -10.91 0.23 2.67
N ILE A 16 -10.19 1.34 2.70
CA ILE A 16 -10.45 2.42 3.66
C ILE A 16 -11.66 3.22 3.16
N GLY A 17 -12.63 3.45 4.04
CA GLY A 17 -13.88 4.14 3.74
C GLY A 17 -14.61 4.55 5.02
N LYS A 18 -15.78 5.18 4.88
CA LYS A 18 -16.56 5.68 6.01
C LYS A 18 -17.01 4.52 6.91
N GLY A 19 -16.50 4.47 8.15
CA GLY A 19 -16.76 3.38 9.11
C GLY A 19 -15.93 2.11 8.89
N GLY A 20 -14.95 2.14 7.98
CA GLY A 20 -14.05 1.02 7.67
C GLY A 20 -12.83 0.94 8.59
N ILE A 21 -11.90 0.06 8.23
CA ILE A 21 -10.62 -0.09 8.93
C ILE A 21 -9.78 1.18 8.76
N ARG A 22 -9.21 1.65 9.87
CA ARG A 22 -8.28 2.79 9.89
C ARG A 22 -6.85 2.30 9.72
N ALA A 23 -6.08 2.95 8.85
CA ALA A 23 -4.65 2.73 8.79
C ALA A 23 -3.97 3.29 10.06
N VAL A 24 -3.01 2.54 10.59
CA VAL A 24 -2.19 2.94 11.73
C VAL A 24 -0.71 2.77 11.39
N PRO A 25 0.21 3.56 11.98
CA PRO A 25 1.64 3.36 11.81
C PRO A 25 2.04 1.90 12.06
N GLY A 26 2.94 1.39 11.22
CA GLY A 26 3.37 -0.01 11.19
C GLY A 26 2.58 -0.89 10.21
N THR A 27 1.38 -0.50 9.77
CA THR A 27 0.61 -1.28 8.78
C THR A 27 1.15 -1.15 7.36
N LEU A 28 0.97 -2.20 6.55
CA LEU A 28 1.14 -2.13 5.11
C LEU A 28 -0.13 -1.54 4.50
N VAL A 29 0.02 -0.56 3.62
CA VAL A 29 -1.09 0.18 3.03
C VAL A 29 -0.98 0.24 1.51
N ILE A 30 -2.13 0.31 0.86
CA ILE A 30 -2.26 0.66 -0.56
C ILE A 30 -2.49 2.15 -0.65
N VAL A 31 -1.67 2.81 -1.46
CA VAL A 31 -1.66 4.25 -1.65
C VAL A 31 -1.92 4.55 -3.12
N ALA A 32 -2.87 5.44 -3.38
CA ALA A 32 -3.07 6.05 -4.68
C ALA A 32 -2.34 7.38 -4.72
N ARG A 33 -1.48 7.56 -5.72
CA ARG A 33 -0.86 8.84 -6.04
C ARG A 33 -1.41 9.29 -7.37
N ASN A 34 -2.05 10.45 -7.40
CA ASN A 34 -2.45 11.05 -8.65
C ASN A 34 -1.31 11.94 -9.15
N ALA A 35 -1.09 11.90 -10.46
CA ALA A 35 -0.21 12.81 -11.17
C ALA A 35 -0.91 13.17 -12.47
N HIS A 36 -1.61 14.32 -12.45
CA HIS A 36 -2.49 14.75 -13.54
C HIS A 36 -3.58 13.70 -13.86
N ASP A 37 -3.47 13.01 -14.99
CA ASP A 37 -4.40 12.00 -15.48
C ASP A 37 -4.01 10.57 -15.08
N LEU A 38 -2.83 10.38 -14.50
CA LEU A 38 -2.33 9.07 -14.09
C LEU A 38 -2.61 8.83 -12.60
N VAL A 39 -3.25 7.69 -12.31
CA VAL A 39 -3.41 7.17 -10.95
C VAL A 39 -2.44 5.99 -10.78
N GLU A 40 -1.39 6.19 -10.00
CA GLU A 40 -0.47 5.14 -9.62
C GLU A 40 -0.92 4.52 -8.29
N LEU A 41 -1.08 3.19 -8.25
CA LEU A 41 -1.29 2.45 -7.01
C LEU A 41 0.01 1.79 -6.55
N THR A 42 0.37 2.02 -5.30
CA THR A 42 1.59 1.48 -4.71
C THR A 42 1.35 0.91 -3.31
N CYS A 43 2.12 -0.10 -2.94
CA CYS A 43 2.14 -0.67 -1.60
C CYS A 43 3.34 -0.13 -0.82
N LYS A 44 3.13 0.30 0.43
CA LYS A 44 4.17 0.84 1.33
C LYS A 44 3.83 0.56 2.79
N ARG A 45 4.82 0.65 3.68
CA ARG A 45 4.55 0.65 5.13
C ARG A 45 4.25 2.07 5.60
N LEU A 46 3.10 2.26 6.23
CA LEU A 46 2.76 3.52 6.88
C LEU A 46 3.59 3.67 8.15
N ASP A 47 4.15 4.85 8.37
CA ASP A 47 4.83 5.18 9.62
C ASP A 47 4.60 6.64 10.02
N MET A 48 5.06 7.03 11.19
CA MET A 48 4.98 8.39 11.74
C MET A 48 6.38 8.92 12.06
N VAL A 49 6.72 10.11 11.55
CA VAL A 49 7.94 10.85 11.86
C VAL A 49 7.55 12.30 12.12
N ASP A 50 7.95 12.85 13.28
CA ASP A 50 7.64 14.24 13.69
C ASP A 50 6.15 14.60 13.52
N ASP A 51 5.26 13.72 14.01
CA ASP A 51 3.80 13.83 13.92
C ASP A 51 3.23 13.91 12.48
N LYS A 52 4.04 13.53 11.50
CA LYS A 52 3.63 13.41 10.10
C LYS A 52 3.66 11.96 9.68
N TRP A 53 2.68 11.56 8.90
CA TRP A 53 2.73 10.31 8.20
C TRP A 53 3.82 10.32 7.14
N VAL A 54 4.49 9.17 7.03
CA VAL A 54 5.47 8.86 5.98
C VAL A 54 5.23 7.46 5.47
N LEU A 55 5.61 7.20 4.23
CA LEU A 55 5.58 5.88 3.62
C LEU A 55 7.01 5.36 3.53
N ARG A 56 7.29 4.27 4.24
CA ARG A 56 8.57 3.58 4.14
C ARG A 56 8.58 2.68 2.92
N CYS A 57 9.64 2.83 2.12
CA CYS A 57 9.89 2.04 0.93
C CYS A 57 10.82 0.87 1.28
N GLU A 58 10.24 -0.31 1.49
CA GLU A 58 10.99 -1.50 1.89
C GLU A 58 11.51 -2.25 0.65
N SER A 59 12.44 -1.63 -0.10
CA SER A 59 13.01 -2.20 -1.33
C SER A 59 14.51 -2.50 -1.20
N THR A 60 15.00 -3.51 -1.93
CA THR A 60 16.45 -3.76 -2.08
C THR A 60 17.09 -2.85 -3.13
N GLU A 61 16.32 -2.40 -4.11
CA GLU A 61 16.72 -1.42 -5.12
C GLU A 61 16.92 -0.05 -4.46
N ALA A 62 18.04 0.62 -4.76
CA ALA A 62 18.51 1.80 -4.04
C ALA A 62 17.60 3.02 -4.28
N GLU A 63 17.13 3.17 -5.51
CA GLU A 63 16.21 4.21 -5.96
C GLU A 63 14.83 4.16 -5.27
N PHE A 64 14.49 3.05 -4.61
CA PHE A 64 13.22 2.86 -3.91
C PHE A 64 13.40 2.66 -2.40
N GLN A 65 14.38 3.34 -1.79
CA GLN A 65 14.61 3.30 -0.34
C GLN A 65 14.21 4.59 0.37
N ASP A 66 14.12 5.70 -0.37
CA ASP A 66 13.75 6.98 0.21
C ASP A 66 12.31 6.97 0.73
N MET A 67 12.11 7.57 1.89
CA MET A 67 10.79 7.71 2.51
C MET A 67 9.98 8.77 1.76
N ILE A 68 8.70 8.49 1.55
CA ILE A 68 7.78 9.43 0.90
C ILE A 68 6.96 10.12 2.00
N PRO A 69 7.16 11.42 2.26
CA PRO A 69 6.32 12.14 3.20
C PRO A 69 4.90 12.27 2.62
N ILE A 70 3.90 12.06 3.47
CA ILE A 70 2.49 12.29 3.13
C ILE A 70 1.90 13.43 3.97
N GLY A 71 2.50 13.78 5.10
CA GLY A 71 2.09 14.98 5.85
C GLY A 71 1.17 14.65 7.02
N LYS A 72 0.23 15.55 7.36
CA LYS A 72 -0.54 15.39 8.59
C LYS A 72 -1.60 14.29 8.47
N PRO A 73 -1.81 13.47 9.52
CA PRO A 73 -2.92 12.54 9.56
C PRO A 73 -4.25 13.30 9.63
N ASP A 74 -5.00 13.37 8.53
CA ASP A 74 -6.35 13.90 8.50
C ASP A 74 -7.39 12.76 8.45
N GLU A 75 -8.62 13.04 8.88
CA GLU A 75 -9.71 12.05 8.85
C GLU A 75 -10.13 11.67 7.40
N GLY A 76 -9.79 12.51 6.42
CA GLY A 76 -9.98 12.25 4.99
C GLY A 76 -8.89 11.38 4.36
N MET A 77 -7.73 11.23 5.02
CA MET A 77 -6.49 10.68 4.47
C MET A 77 -6.09 11.33 3.13
N PHE A 78 -6.31 12.64 3.00
CA PHE A 78 -5.94 13.43 1.83
C PHE A 78 -4.75 14.32 2.17
N THR A 79 -3.78 14.32 1.27
CA THR A 79 -2.57 15.12 1.38
C THR A 79 -2.52 16.06 0.19
N ASP A 80 -1.88 17.22 0.35
CA ASP A 80 -1.81 18.26 -0.67
C ASP A 80 -1.15 17.77 -1.98
N ASP A 81 -0.33 16.72 -1.92
CA ASP A 81 0.37 16.10 -3.06
C ASP A 81 -0.45 15.06 -3.83
N GLU A 82 -1.78 15.09 -3.70
CA GLU A 82 -2.72 14.13 -4.30
C GLU A 82 -2.45 12.66 -3.91
N ILE A 83 -1.71 12.43 -2.81
CA ILE A 83 -1.45 11.10 -2.27
C ILE A 83 -2.56 10.74 -1.27
N ARG A 84 -3.15 9.55 -1.44
CA ARG A 84 -4.28 9.05 -0.66
C ARG A 84 -4.05 7.61 -0.23
N VAL A 85 -4.24 7.32 1.04
CA VAL A 85 -4.28 5.94 1.53
C VAL A 85 -5.67 5.35 1.22
N VAL A 86 -5.72 4.30 0.40
CA VAL A 86 -6.97 3.71 -0.10
C VAL A 86 -7.28 2.33 0.46
N GLY A 87 -6.28 1.66 1.04
CA GLY A 87 -6.46 0.33 1.62
C GLY A 87 -5.41 -0.03 2.65
N VAL A 88 -5.76 -0.97 3.53
CA VAL A 88 -4.82 -1.64 4.45
C VAL A 88 -4.64 -3.08 3.98
N VAL A 89 -3.40 -3.52 3.85
CA VAL A 89 -3.07 -4.90 3.47
C VAL A 89 -3.30 -5.81 4.68
N ALA A 90 -4.20 -6.76 4.54
CA ALA A 90 -4.54 -7.75 5.55
C ALA A 90 -3.66 -8.99 5.46
N SER A 91 -3.39 -9.46 4.24
CA SER A 91 -2.50 -10.59 4.00
C SER A 91 -1.81 -10.47 2.63
N ALA A 92 -0.65 -11.13 2.51
CA ALA A 92 0.07 -11.30 1.25
C ALA A 92 0.36 -12.79 1.06
N LYS A 93 0.04 -13.33 -0.12
CA LYS A 93 0.17 -14.76 -0.43
C LYS A 93 0.95 -14.93 -1.72
N GLN A 94 1.89 -15.87 -1.76
CA GLN A 94 2.50 -16.30 -3.01
C GLN A 94 1.82 -17.57 -3.49
N ASP A 95 1.39 -17.56 -4.75
CA ASP A 95 1.07 -18.80 -5.44
C ASP A 95 2.38 -19.45 -5.89
N LEU A 96 2.79 -20.49 -5.16
CA LEU A 96 3.98 -21.27 -5.48
C LEU A 96 3.69 -22.36 -6.53
N ALA A 97 2.44 -22.47 -7.01
CA ALA A 97 2.12 -23.40 -8.06
C ALA A 97 2.89 -23.05 -9.35
N PRO A 98 3.38 -24.06 -10.10
CA PRO A 98 3.98 -23.82 -11.40
C PRO A 98 3.01 -23.06 -12.32
N PRO A 99 3.52 -22.21 -13.23
CA PRO A 99 2.69 -21.54 -14.23
C PRO A 99 1.79 -22.56 -14.95
N GLY A 100 0.47 -22.35 -14.89
CA GLY A 100 -0.52 -23.24 -15.50
C GLY A 100 -1.25 -24.19 -14.53
N PHE A 101 -0.83 -24.30 -13.26
CA PHE A 101 -1.49 -25.14 -12.25
C PHE A 101 -2.28 -24.36 -11.19
N GLY A 102 -2.02 -23.05 -11.04
CA GLY A 102 -2.77 -22.17 -10.16
C GLY A 102 -4.12 -21.78 -10.80
N THR A 103 -5.23 -22.27 -10.26
CA THR A 103 -6.54 -21.73 -10.66
C THR A 103 -6.67 -20.33 -10.03
N ARG A 104 -6.46 -19.26 -10.81
CA ARG A 104 -6.79 -17.89 -10.38
C ARG A 104 -8.29 -17.79 -10.16
N ARG A 105 -8.76 -18.16 -8.97
CA ARG A 105 -10.15 -17.99 -8.55
C ARG A 105 -10.31 -16.53 -8.16
N TYR A 106 -10.62 -15.68 -9.14
CA TYR A 106 -11.25 -14.40 -8.84
C TYR A 106 -12.57 -14.70 -8.14
N ARG A 107 -12.61 -14.52 -6.82
CA ARG A 107 -13.87 -14.43 -6.09
C ARG A 107 -14.42 -13.04 -6.35
N ASN A 108 -15.36 -12.93 -7.26
CA ASN A 108 -16.26 -11.77 -7.31
C ASN A 108 -17.07 -11.80 -6.01
N ILE A 109 -16.90 -10.78 -5.18
CA ILE A 109 -17.80 -10.45 -4.07
C ILE A 109 -18.67 -9.30 -4.55
#